data_AF-A0A6A6M820-F1
#
_entry.id   AF-A0A6A6M820-F1
#
_cell.length_a   1.000
_cell.length_b   1.000
_cell.length_c   1.000
_cell.angle_alpha   90.00
_cell.angle_beta   90.00
_cell.angle_gamma   90.00
#
_symmetry.space_group_name_H-M   'P 1'
#
loop_
_entity.id
_entity.type
_entity.pdbx_description
1 polymer ?
#
loop_
_entity_poly.entity_id
_entity_poly.type
_entity_poly.pdbx_seq_one_letter_code
_entity_poly.pdbx_strand_id
1 'polypeptide(L)'
;MIDLGLENELLEYGGPDLVPFLQNAGREPLQEVRAVSAISTTSSISHSKAPITSNQAKYFDLLARYYVLKRQHMLAAHILLRLAERRSTDARDVPSLEQRRQYLSNAVLQAKNASDNGGLVGSARGAGALDSGLLDLLEGKLVVLRFQIKIKEELEAIASRLESSSSMSEPIQNGSVPDNNANVEFVKVVQEKAKELSLDLKSITQLYNEYAVPFELWEVCLEMLYFANYSGDADSSIIRETWARLIDQALSSGGIAEACSVLKRVGSHMYPGDGAVLPLDTLCLHLEKAALERLESGVESVGDEDVARALLAACKGATEPVLNAYDQLLSNGAILPSPNLRLRLLRSVLVVLREWAMSVFAQRMGTTTSGASLILGGTFSQEQTTVINQGIRDKITSAANRYMTEVRRLPLPQSKTEAVYRGFRELEESLISPFSYDRF
;
A
#
# COMPACT_ATOMS: atom_id res chain seq x y z
N MET A 1 42.73 -11.91 14.49
CA MET A 1 42.33 -10.75 13.65
C MET A 1 40.89 -10.36 13.92
N ILE A 2 39.94 -11.29 13.81
CA ILE A 2 38.51 -11.05 14.13
C ILE A 2 38.32 -10.51 15.55
N ASP A 3 38.86 -11.19 16.57
CA ASP A 3 38.75 -10.72 17.98
C ASP A 3 39.47 -9.39 18.27
N LEU A 4 40.37 -8.98 17.38
CA LEU A 4 41.15 -7.73 17.48
C LEU A 4 40.52 -6.59 16.66
N GLY A 5 39.37 -6.80 16.02
CA GLY A 5 38.72 -5.81 15.16
C GLY A 5 39.40 -5.56 13.81
N LEU A 6 40.38 -6.37 13.44
CA LEU A 6 41.15 -6.26 12.18
C LEU A 6 40.46 -7.02 11.03
N GLU A 7 39.16 -6.80 10.88
CA GLU A 7 38.32 -7.51 9.93
C GLU A 7 38.59 -7.08 8.49
N ASN A 8 38.86 -5.78 8.27
CA ASN A 8 39.12 -5.24 6.94
C ASN A 8 40.42 -5.81 6.37
N GLU A 9 41.49 -5.85 7.18
CA GLU A 9 42.76 -6.44 6.79
C GLU A 9 42.62 -7.94 6.53
N LEU A 10 41.79 -8.64 7.32
CA LEU A 10 41.52 -10.07 7.10
C LEU A 10 40.81 -10.33 5.76
N LEU A 11 39.88 -9.45 5.37
CA LEU A 11 39.16 -9.57 4.09
C LEU A 11 40.08 -9.31 2.88
N GLU A 12 41.05 -8.40 3.03
CA GLU A 12 41.99 -8.02 1.97
C GLU A 12 43.10 -9.07 1.79
N TYR A 13 43.71 -9.53 2.89
CA TYR A 13 44.88 -10.42 2.89
C TYR A 13 44.55 -11.89 3.19
N GLY A 14 43.27 -12.23 3.31
CA GLY A 14 42.81 -13.58 3.60
C GLY A 14 43.27 -14.62 2.57
N GLY A 15 43.90 -15.69 3.04
CA GLY A 15 44.32 -16.83 2.23
C GLY A 15 43.15 -17.74 1.78
N PRO A 16 43.43 -18.82 1.02
CA PRO A 16 42.39 -19.71 0.49
C PRO A 16 41.56 -20.41 1.57
N ASP A 17 42.10 -20.56 2.78
CA ASP A 17 41.44 -21.22 3.92
C ASP A 17 40.42 -20.32 4.64
N LEU A 18 40.36 -19.02 4.31
CA LEU A 18 39.46 -18.08 4.97
C LEU A 18 37.98 -18.44 4.75
N VAL A 19 37.60 -18.82 3.53
CA VAL A 19 36.20 -19.18 3.22
C VAL A 19 35.79 -20.47 3.94
N PRO A 20 36.54 -21.59 3.85
CA PRO A 20 36.25 -22.79 4.65
C PRO A 20 36.18 -22.50 6.15
N PHE A 21 37.08 -21.68 6.68
CA PHE A 21 37.07 -21.28 8.09
C PHE A 21 35.76 -20.57 8.46
N LEU A 22 35.37 -19.52 7.73
CA LEU A 22 34.15 -18.76 8.04
C LEU A 22 32.87 -19.61 7.86
N GLN A 23 32.86 -20.51 6.87
CA GLN A 23 31.75 -21.43 6.66
C GLN A 23 31.61 -22.45 7.79
N ASN A 24 32.73 -23.00 8.27
CA ASN A 24 32.76 -23.99 9.35
C ASN A 24 32.49 -23.35 10.72
N ALA A 25 33.11 -22.21 11.00
CA ALA A 25 32.88 -21.42 12.22
C ALA A 25 31.43 -20.92 12.30
N GLY A 26 30.79 -20.64 11.15
CA GLY A 26 29.36 -20.33 11.08
C GLY A 26 28.43 -21.54 11.31
N ARG A 27 28.94 -22.78 11.26
CA ARG A 27 28.14 -24.03 11.26
C ARG A 27 28.29 -24.92 12.51
N GLU A 28 29.06 -24.54 13.53
CA GLU A 28 29.67 -25.51 14.47
C GLU A 28 28.84 -26.74 14.93
N PRO A 29 29.53 -27.89 15.09
CA PRO A 29 28.91 -29.20 15.20
C PRO A 29 28.18 -29.34 16.53
N LEU A 30 26.93 -29.79 16.46
CA LEU A 30 26.32 -30.43 17.61
C LEU A 30 27.17 -31.65 17.97
N GLN A 31 27.94 -31.51 19.06
CA GLN A 31 28.35 -32.59 19.95
C GLN A 31 29.43 -33.54 19.42
N GLU A 32 30.68 -33.35 19.89
CA GLU A 32 31.56 -34.49 20.12
C GLU A 32 30.82 -35.50 21.02
N VAL A 33 30.58 -36.69 20.46
CA VAL A 33 30.42 -38.03 21.07
C VAL A 33 29.37 -38.85 20.31
N ARG A 34 29.76 -39.42 19.16
CA ARG A 34 29.73 -40.87 18.85
C ARG A 34 29.99 -41.10 17.36
N ALA A 35 30.97 -41.97 17.12
CA ALA A 35 31.33 -42.53 15.82
C ALA A 35 30.11 -43.06 15.03
N VAL A 36 30.13 -42.95 13.70
CA VAL A 36 30.56 -43.98 12.73
C VAL A 36 30.39 -43.42 11.31
N SER A 37 31.34 -43.76 10.44
CA SER A 37 31.42 -43.58 8.98
C SER A 37 30.10 -43.53 8.20
N ALA A 38 30.00 -42.61 7.24
CA ALA A 38 29.72 -42.93 5.84
C ALA A 38 29.87 -41.70 4.92
N ILE A 39 30.52 -41.94 3.79
CA ILE A 39 30.69 -41.05 2.64
C ILE A 39 29.33 -40.71 2.03
N SER A 40 29.06 -39.43 1.73
CA SER A 40 28.20 -38.99 0.62
C SER A 40 28.42 -37.52 0.30
N THR A 41 29.10 -37.29 -0.82
CA THR A 41 29.20 -36.01 -1.52
C THR A 41 27.87 -35.69 -2.22
N THR A 42 27.05 -34.85 -1.61
CA THR A 42 26.08 -33.94 -2.25
C THR A 42 25.51 -33.03 -1.17
N SER A 43 26.14 -31.87 -0.94
CA SER A 43 25.59 -30.86 -0.04
C SER A 43 24.38 -30.17 -0.71
N SER A 44 23.23 -30.83 -0.68
CA SER A 44 21.95 -30.16 -0.85
C SER A 44 21.84 -29.14 0.28
N ILE A 45 21.83 -27.86 -0.08
CA ILE A 45 21.57 -26.74 0.82
C ILE A 45 20.09 -26.82 1.19
N SER A 46 19.78 -27.78 2.05
CA SER A 46 18.45 -28.00 2.60
C SER A 46 18.28 -27.03 3.76
N HIS A 47 17.15 -26.34 3.78
CA HIS A 47 16.73 -25.35 4.77
C HIS A 47 16.78 -25.88 6.21
N SER A 48 17.93 -25.83 6.87
CA SER A 48 17.99 -26.06 8.32
C SER A 48 17.67 -24.75 9.04
N LYS A 49 16.46 -24.68 9.57
CA LYS A 49 15.92 -23.64 10.49
C LYS A 49 16.58 -23.72 11.87
N ALA A 50 17.89 -23.94 11.92
CA ALA A 50 18.66 -24.06 13.15
C ALA A 50 18.95 -22.64 13.71
N PRO A 51 18.86 -22.44 15.03
CA PRO A 51 19.17 -21.14 15.61
C PRO A 51 20.65 -20.81 15.42
N ILE A 52 20.95 -19.55 15.09
CA ILE A 52 22.31 -19.06 14.84
C ILE A 52 22.73 -18.25 16.07
N THR A 53 23.87 -18.61 16.66
CA THR A 53 24.46 -17.88 17.80
C THR A 53 25.06 -16.53 17.36
N SER A 54 25.27 -15.61 18.29
CA SER A 54 25.88 -14.29 18.00
C SER A 54 27.22 -14.40 17.27
N ASN A 55 28.08 -15.31 17.72
CA ASN A 55 29.40 -15.51 17.14
C ASN A 55 29.31 -16.08 15.72
N GLN A 56 28.40 -17.02 15.47
CA GLN A 56 28.14 -17.52 14.12
C GLN A 56 27.64 -16.43 13.18
N ALA A 57 26.80 -15.51 13.67
CA ALA A 57 26.33 -14.39 12.87
C ALA A 57 27.46 -13.43 12.48
N LYS A 58 28.43 -13.17 13.37
CA LYS A 58 29.62 -12.37 13.04
C LYS A 58 30.45 -13.01 11.92
N TYR A 59 30.65 -14.33 11.96
CA TYR A 59 31.36 -15.04 10.90
C TYR A 59 30.61 -15.01 9.56
N PHE A 60 29.29 -15.16 9.58
CA PHE A 60 28.48 -15.03 8.37
C PHE A 60 28.45 -13.60 7.82
N ASP A 61 28.46 -12.58 8.68
CA ASP A 61 28.56 -11.18 8.25
C ASP A 61 29.88 -10.92 7.52
N LEU A 62 30.98 -11.38 8.10
CA LEU A 62 32.30 -11.29 7.48
C LEU A 62 32.38 -12.08 6.17
N LEU A 63 31.75 -13.25 6.10
CA LEU A 63 31.66 -14.06 4.88
C LEU A 63 30.86 -13.34 3.78
N ALA A 64 29.75 -12.70 4.12
CA ALA A 64 28.98 -11.90 3.16
C ALA A 64 29.82 -10.74 2.61
N ARG A 65 30.52 -10.01 3.49
CA ARG A 65 31.43 -8.92 3.09
C ARG A 65 32.57 -9.42 2.19
N TYR A 66 33.15 -10.57 2.50
CA TYR A 66 34.15 -11.23 1.66
C TYR A 66 33.61 -11.54 0.25
N TYR A 67 32.42 -12.14 0.16
CA TYR A 67 31.79 -12.45 -1.13
C TYR A 67 31.47 -11.21 -1.95
N VAL A 68 31.03 -10.13 -1.32
CA VAL A 68 30.84 -8.83 -2.00
C VAL A 68 32.18 -8.33 -2.57
N LEU A 69 33.25 -8.35 -1.77
CA LEU A 69 34.58 -7.90 -2.19
C LEU A 69 35.13 -8.71 -3.37
N LYS A 70 34.89 -10.03 -3.39
CA LYS A 70 35.28 -10.92 -4.50
C LYS A 70 34.29 -10.93 -5.68
N ARG A 71 33.30 -10.03 -5.72
CA ARG A 71 32.24 -9.94 -6.74
C ARG A 71 31.38 -11.21 -6.87
N GLN A 72 31.34 -12.04 -5.85
CA GLN A 72 30.50 -13.23 -5.76
C GLN A 72 29.12 -12.87 -5.20
N HIS A 73 28.40 -12.00 -5.91
CA HIS A 73 27.19 -11.34 -5.43
C HIS A 73 26.04 -12.32 -5.07
N MET A 74 25.89 -13.41 -5.83
CA MET A 74 24.86 -14.42 -5.55
C MET A 74 25.10 -15.14 -4.21
N LEU A 75 26.36 -15.50 -3.91
CA LEU A 75 26.70 -16.14 -2.62
C LEU A 75 26.50 -15.16 -1.46
N ALA A 76 26.88 -13.88 -1.65
CA ALA A 76 26.62 -12.83 -0.67
C ALA A 76 25.12 -12.69 -0.38
N ALA A 77 24.27 -12.67 -1.42
CA ALA A 77 22.81 -12.57 -1.26
C ALA A 77 22.22 -13.72 -0.43
N HIS A 78 22.68 -14.97 -0.67
CA HIS A 78 22.23 -16.13 0.11
C HIS A 78 22.65 -16.07 1.59
N ILE A 79 23.88 -15.62 1.88
CA ILE A 79 24.34 -15.47 3.27
C ILE A 79 23.56 -14.36 3.99
N LEU A 80 23.32 -13.23 3.31
CA LEU A 80 22.53 -12.12 3.85
C LEU A 80 21.07 -12.53 4.11
N LEU A 81 20.46 -13.32 3.23
CA LEU A 81 19.13 -13.90 3.47
C LEU A 81 19.12 -14.78 4.73
N ARG A 82 20.13 -15.65 4.89
CA ARG A 82 20.26 -16.49 6.09
C ARG A 82 20.43 -15.66 7.36
N LEU A 83 21.20 -14.58 7.30
CA LEU A 83 21.37 -13.64 8.41
C LEU A 83 20.08 -12.92 8.78
N ALA A 84 19.23 -12.60 7.80
CA ALA A 84 17.92 -12.00 8.04
C ALA A 84 16.93 -12.99 8.69
N GLU A 85 16.93 -14.24 8.24
CA GLU A 85 16.01 -15.29 8.72
C GLU A 85 16.44 -15.96 10.03
N ARG A 86 17.60 -15.57 10.56
CA ARG A 86 18.14 -16.20 11.77
C ARG A 86 17.21 -16.02 12.96
N ARG A 87 17.06 -17.12 13.71
CA ARG A 87 16.49 -17.15 15.05
C ARG A 87 17.65 -17.24 16.04
N SER A 88 17.66 -16.41 17.07
CA SER A 88 18.63 -16.55 18.16
C SER A 88 18.00 -17.33 19.31
N THR A 89 18.81 -18.10 20.03
CA THR A 89 18.43 -18.72 21.31
C THR A 89 18.50 -17.72 22.46
N ASP A 90 19.33 -16.69 22.34
CA ASP A 90 19.51 -15.65 23.35
C ASP A 90 18.72 -14.39 23.01
N ALA A 91 17.95 -13.91 23.99
CA ALA A 91 17.11 -12.71 23.87
C ALA A 91 17.91 -11.42 23.58
N ARG A 92 19.20 -11.38 23.92
CA ARG A 92 20.10 -10.24 23.65
C ARG A 92 20.67 -10.24 22.23
N ASP A 93 20.62 -11.36 21.52
CA ASP A 93 21.20 -11.54 20.18
C ASP A 93 20.15 -11.67 19.07
N VAL A 94 18.87 -11.44 19.40
CA VAL A 94 17.79 -11.40 18.41
C VAL A 94 18.02 -10.21 17.49
N PRO A 95 18.18 -10.39 16.17
CA PRO A 95 18.28 -9.27 15.26
C PRO A 95 16.98 -8.47 15.27
N SER A 96 17.08 -7.14 15.41
CA SER A 96 15.92 -6.27 15.29
C SER A 96 15.32 -6.37 13.88
N LEU A 97 14.03 -6.05 13.74
CA LEU A 97 13.38 -6.00 12.43
C LEU A 97 14.11 -5.05 11.46
N GLU A 98 14.66 -3.97 11.99
CA GLU A 98 15.45 -3.00 11.23
C GLU A 98 16.78 -3.60 10.75
N GLN A 99 17.48 -4.36 11.59
CA GLN A 99 18.69 -5.08 11.17
C GLN A 99 18.35 -6.15 10.12
N ARG A 100 17.23 -6.88 10.28
CA ARG A 100 16.74 -7.83 9.26
C ARG A 100 16.42 -7.13 7.94
N ARG A 101 15.86 -5.92 7.99
CA ARG A 101 15.54 -5.09 6.81
C ARG A 101 16.81 -4.68 6.08
N GLN A 102 17.87 -4.31 6.81
CA GLN A 102 19.17 -4.01 6.23
C GLN A 102 19.79 -5.22 5.54
N TYR A 103 19.77 -6.39 6.19
CA TYR A 103 20.26 -7.63 5.57
C TYR A 103 19.51 -7.98 4.29
N LEU A 104 18.17 -7.95 4.29
CA LEU A 104 17.37 -8.21 3.10
C LEU A 104 17.57 -7.16 2.00
N SER A 105 17.66 -5.88 2.36
CA SER A 105 17.89 -4.79 1.39
C SER A 105 19.25 -4.95 0.71
N ASN A 106 20.29 -5.30 1.48
CA ASN A 106 21.60 -5.61 0.93
C ASN A 106 21.56 -6.88 0.07
N ALA A 107 20.81 -7.92 0.47
CA ALA A 107 20.64 -9.12 -0.34
C ALA A 107 20.02 -8.82 -1.70
N VAL A 108 18.96 -8.00 -1.75
CA VAL A 108 18.32 -7.54 -3.00
C VAL A 108 19.33 -6.78 -3.86
N LEU A 109 20.11 -5.86 -3.28
CA LEU A 109 21.15 -5.13 -4.01
C LEU A 109 22.18 -6.08 -4.63
N GLN A 110 22.65 -7.09 -3.88
CA GLN A 110 23.60 -8.07 -4.42
C GLN A 110 22.96 -8.95 -5.49
N ALA A 111 21.70 -9.37 -5.34
CA ALA A 111 20.99 -10.13 -6.36
C ALA A 111 20.81 -9.34 -7.67
N LYS A 112 20.52 -8.03 -7.59
CA LYS A 112 20.47 -7.14 -8.76
C LYS A 112 21.83 -7.05 -9.47
N ASN A 113 22.90 -6.80 -8.71
CA ASN A 113 24.26 -6.77 -9.27
C ASN A 113 24.68 -8.10 -9.93
N ALA A 114 24.18 -9.24 -9.44
CA ALA A 114 24.41 -10.54 -10.05
C ALA A 114 23.66 -10.68 -11.39
N SER A 115 22.42 -10.19 -11.47
CA SER A 115 21.60 -10.19 -12.67
C SER A 115 22.17 -9.29 -13.76
N ASP A 116 22.63 -8.09 -13.39
CA ASP A 116 23.19 -7.10 -14.33
C ASP A 116 24.52 -7.57 -14.97
N ASN A 117 25.37 -8.26 -14.21
CA ASN A 117 26.63 -8.81 -14.72
C ASN A 117 26.44 -10.04 -15.64
N GLY A 118 25.26 -10.70 -15.58
CA GLY A 118 24.92 -11.84 -16.45
C GLY A 118 24.47 -11.46 -17.86
N GLY A 119 24.24 -10.17 -18.14
CA GLY A 119 23.70 -9.67 -19.40
C GLY A 119 24.66 -9.60 -20.60
N LEU A 120 25.96 -9.89 -20.42
CA LEU A 120 26.97 -9.68 -21.46
C LEU A 120 27.60 -10.95 -22.07
N VAL A 121 27.17 -12.15 -21.70
CA VAL A 121 27.66 -13.38 -22.37
C VAL A 121 26.50 -14.32 -22.66
N GLY A 122 26.19 -14.48 -23.95
CA GLY A 122 25.26 -15.49 -24.42
C GLY A 122 25.78 -16.90 -24.12
N SER A 123 25.40 -17.49 -22.99
CA SER A 123 25.26 -18.93 -22.79
C SER A 123 24.83 -19.26 -21.36
N ALA A 124 23.54 -19.56 -21.18
CA ALA A 124 22.98 -20.65 -20.37
C ALA A 124 21.48 -20.38 -20.13
N ARG A 125 20.62 -20.87 -21.03
CA ARG A 125 19.14 -20.77 -20.97
C ARG A 125 18.48 -21.50 -19.76
N GLY A 126 19.21 -21.74 -18.68
CA GLY A 126 18.72 -22.40 -17.47
C GLY A 126 19.15 -21.77 -16.14
N ALA A 127 20.22 -20.96 -16.10
CA ALA A 127 20.70 -20.33 -14.86
C ALA A 127 20.01 -18.99 -14.55
N GLY A 128 19.73 -18.18 -15.59
CA GLY A 128 19.04 -16.88 -15.41
C GLY A 128 17.62 -16.98 -14.85
N ALA A 129 16.96 -18.13 -14.99
CA ALA A 129 15.62 -18.37 -14.43
C ALA A 129 15.64 -18.69 -12.93
N LEU A 130 16.72 -19.30 -12.43
CA LEU A 130 16.93 -19.50 -10.98
C LEU A 130 17.35 -18.19 -10.31
N ASP A 131 18.12 -17.36 -11.03
CA ASP A 131 18.62 -16.07 -10.55
C ASP A 131 17.52 -15.02 -10.45
N SER A 132 16.58 -14.99 -11.41
CA SER A 132 15.38 -14.14 -11.32
C SER A 132 14.48 -14.56 -10.16
N GLY A 133 14.30 -15.87 -9.95
CA GLY A 133 13.47 -16.39 -8.85
C GLY A 133 13.99 -16.03 -7.45
N LEU A 134 15.31 -15.95 -7.26
CA LEU A 134 15.89 -15.50 -6.00
C LEU A 134 15.63 -14.00 -5.77
N LEU A 135 15.77 -13.18 -6.80
CA LEU A 135 15.51 -11.75 -6.69
C LEU A 135 14.05 -11.48 -6.32
N ASP A 136 13.10 -12.13 -7.02
CA ASP A 136 11.66 -12.03 -6.73
C ASP A 136 11.34 -12.48 -5.30
N LEU A 137 11.96 -13.57 -4.84
CA LEU A 137 11.83 -14.06 -3.46
C LEU A 137 12.32 -13.04 -2.43
N LEU A 138 13.48 -12.41 -2.69
CA LEU A 138 14.09 -11.43 -1.78
C LEU A 138 13.27 -10.14 -1.73
N GLU A 139 12.80 -9.65 -2.87
CA GLU A 139 11.93 -8.49 -2.95
C GLU A 139 10.60 -8.76 -2.24
N GLY A 140 10.00 -9.94 -2.46
CA GLY A 140 8.78 -10.36 -1.77
C GLY A 140 8.96 -10.45 -0.26
N LYS A 141 10.05 -11.06 0.22
CA LYS A 141 10.37 -11.13 1.66
C LYS A 141 10.61 -9.75 2.27
N LEU A 142 11.26 -8.85 1.53
CA LEU A 142 11.49 -7.48 1.99
C LEU A 142 10.17 -6.71 2.16
N VAL A 143 9.21 -6.90 1.25
CA VAL A 143 7.87 -6.30 1.38
C VAL A 143 7.12 -6.88 2.59
N VAL A 144 7.12 -8.20 2.78
CA VAL A 144 6.49 -8.83 3.96
C VAL A 144 7.10 -8.33 5.28
N LEU A 145 8.42 -8.14 5.33
CA LEU A 145 9.08 -7.56 6.50
C LEU A 145 8.66 -6.10 6.74
N ARG A 146 8.46 -5.31 5.69
CA ARG A 146 7.93 -3.93 5.83
C ARG A 146 6.52 -3.93 6.40
N PHE A 147 5.64 -4.85 5.97
CA PHE A 147 4.32 -5.02 6.60
C PHE A 147 4.45 -5.38 8.08
N GLN A 148 5.34 -6.29 8.42
CA GLN A 148 5.57 -6.66 9.82
C GLN A 148 6.04 -5.46 10.69
N ILE A 149 6.94 -4.62 10.17
CA ILE A 149 7.38 -3.40 10.84
C ILE A 149 6.21 -2.43 11.01
N LYS A 150 5.45 -2.18 9.94
CA LYS A 150 4.30 -1.28 9.95
C LYS A 150 3.22 -1.72 10.96
N ILE A 151 2.87 -3.01 10.96
CA ILE A 151 1.91 -3.58 11.93
C ILE A 151 2.41 -3.39 13.36
N LYS A 152 3.70 -3.65 13.62
CA LYS A 152 4.29 -3.44 14.95
C LYS A 152 4.15 -1.99 15.41
N GLU A 153 4.49 -1.04 14.54
CA GLU A 153 4.41 0.41 14.83
C GLU A 153 2.96 0.84 15.12
N GLU A 154 1.99 0.35 14.34
CA GLU A 154 0.56 0.62 14.57
C GLU A 154 0.07 0.03 15.90
N LEU A 155 0.48 -1.19 16.27
CA LEU A 155 0.13 -1.77 17.57
C LEU A 155 0.74 -0.97 18.73
N GLU A 156 1.99 -0.52 18.59
CA GLU A 156 2.64 0.35 19.58
C GLU A 156 1.90 1.71 19.69
N ALA A 157 1.46 2.27 18.57
CA ALA A 157 0.64 3.49 18.55
C ALA A 157 -0.72 3.30 19.23
N ILE A 158 -1.42 2.18 18.97
CA ILE A 158 -2.68 1.83 19.63
C ILE A 158 -2.49 1.71 21.15
N ALA A 159 -1.44 1.01 21.59
CA ALA A 159 -1.12 0.89 23.01
C ALA A 159 -0.88 2.27 23.65
N SER A 160 -0.09 3.14 23.01
CA SER A 160 0.20 4.49 23.53
C SER A 160 -1.04 5.39 23.63
N ARG A 161 -1.96 5.29 22.66
CA ARG A 161 -3.24 6.03 22.66
C ARG A 161 -4.15 5.57 23.79
N LEU A 162 -4.16 4.28 24.10
CA LEU A 162 -5.00 3.72 25.16
C LEU A 162 -4.41 3.97 26.56
N GLU A 163 -3.08 4.03 26.69
CA GLU A 163 -2.42 4.45 27.93
C GLU A 163 -2.65 5.94 28.24
N SER A 164 -2.58 6.81 27.22
CA SER A 164 -2.84 8.24 27.39
C SER A 164 -4.31 8.58 27.72
N SER A 165 -5.27 7.80 27.23
CA SER A 165 -6.68 7.97 27.62
C SER A 165 -6.95 7.50 29.07
N SER A 166 -6.25 6.46 29.52
CA SER A 166 -6.39 5.94 30.89
C SER A 166 -5.83 6.87 31.97
N SER A 167 -4.78 7.64 31.65
CA SER A 167 -4.12 8.56 32.59
C SER A 167 -4.82 9.91 32.75
N MET A 168 -5.69 10.29 31.81
CA MET A 168 -6.52 11.50 31.88
C MET A 168 -7.86 11.30 32.63
N SER A 169 -8.14 10.07 33.09
CA SER A 169 -9.32 9.77 33.89
C SER A 169 -9.01 9.99 35.39
N GLU A 170 -9.28 11.19 35.92
CA GLU A 170 -9.31 11.40 37.38
C GLU A 170 -10.38 10.51 38.04
N PRO A 171 -10.19 10.05 39.29
CA PRO A 171 -11.12 9.17 39.95
C PRO A 171 -12.31 9.97 40.46
N ILE A 172 -13.33 10.16 39.64
CA ILE A 172 -14.66 10.50 40.17
C ILE A 172 -15.19 9.26 40.88
N GLN A 173 -15.18 9.30 42.21
CA GLN A 173 -15.90 8.37 43.06
C GLN A 173 -17.38 8.40 42.66
N ASN A 174 -17.86 7.34 41.99
CA ASN A 174 -19.12 6.66 42.27
C ASN A 174 -19.37 5.51 41.28
N GLY A 175 -19.19 4.28 41.78
CA GLY A 175 -20.13 3.17 41.55
C GLY A 175 -20.54 2.77 40.13
N SER A 176 -19.60 2.47 39.22
CA SER A 176 -19.82 1.46 38.17
C SER A 176 -18.47 0.97 37.61
N VAL A 177 -18.00 -0.17 38.10
CA VAL A 177 -16.70 -0.77 37.72
C VAL A 177 -16.96 -2.08 36.96
N PRO A 178 -17.01 -2.02 35.62
CA PRO A 178 -16.49 -3.16 34.85
C PRO A 178 -15.46 -2.78 33.75
N ASP A 179 -15.49 -1.57 33.19
CA ASP A 179 -14.82 -1.31 31.88
C ASP A 179 -13.31 -1.04 31.94
N ASN A 180 -12.78 -0.55 33.07
CA ASN A 180 -11.35 -0.21 33.16
C ASN A 180 -10.43 -1.45 33.13
N ASN A 181 -10.90 -2.61 33.62
CA ASN A 181 -10.08 -3.82 33.65
C ASN A 181 -9.93 -4.45 32.25
N ALA A 182 -10.98 -4.42 31.43
CA ALA A 182 -10.95 -4.95 30.06
C ALA A 182 -10.01 -4.15 29.15
N ASN A 183 -9.99 -2.82 29.28
CA ASN A 183 -9.07 -1.97 28.53
C ASN A 183 -7.61 -2.23 28.92
N VAL A 184 -7.30 -2.40 30.21
CA VAL A 184 -5.94 -2.71 30.67
C VAL A 184 -5.47 -4.08 30.18
N GLU A 185 -6.36 -5.08 30.17
CA GLU A 185 -6.06 -6.41 29.61
C GLU A 185 -5.80 -6.33 28.09
N PHE A 186 -6.62 -5.57 27.36
CA PHE A 186 -6.42 -5.36 25.92
C PHE A 186 -5.10 -4.66 25.60
N VAL A 187 -4.71 -3.61 26.34
CA VAL A 187 -3.38 -2.96 26.17
C VAL A 187 -2.25 -3.96 26.31
N LYS A 188 -2.31 -4.84 27.33
CA LYS A 188 -1.29 -5.86 27.54
C LYS A 188 -1.21 -6.82 26.37
N VAL A 189 -2.36 -7.28 25.85
CA VAL A 189 -2.41 -8.15 24.67
C VAL A 189 -1.78 -7.47 23.45
N VAL A 190 -2.09 -6.20 23.21
CA VAL A 190 -1.50 -5.40 22.11
C VAL A 190 0.03 -5.31 22.26
N GLN A 191 0.52 -5.00 23.47
CA GLN A 191 1.95 -4.90 23.76
C GLN A 191 2.68 -6.24 23.61
N GLU A 192 2.08 -7.33 24.07
CA GLU A 192 2.62 -8.67 23.90
C GLU A 192 2.72 -9.05 22.42
N LYS A 193 1.69 -8.74 21.63
CA LYS A 193 1.69 -8.98 20.18
C LYS A 193 2.73 -8.12 19.44
N ALA A 194 2.90 -6.85 19.82
CA ALA A 194 3.96 -6.01 19.27
C ALA A 194 5.37 -6.55 19.59
N LYS A 195 5.57 -7.07 20.81
CA LYS A 195 6.82 -7.75 21.20
C LYS A 195 7.01 -9.05 20.40
N GLU A 196 5.96 -9.85 20.21
CA GLU A 196 6.02 -11.07 19.41
C GLU A 196 6.49 -10.80 17.97
N LEU A 197 5.98 -9.73 17.35
CA LEU A 197 6.39 -9.29 16.01
C LEU A 197 7.86 -8.87 15.95
N SER A 198 8.47 -8.42 17.05
CA SER A 198 9.88 -8.05 17.05
C SER A 198 10.83 -9.25 16.99
N LEU A 199 10.38 -10.42 17.46
CA LEU A 199 11.24 -11.58 17.69
C LEU A 199 11.43 -12.43 16.44
N ASP A 200 10.36 -12.73 15.71
CA ASP A 200 10.37 -13.70 14.62
C ASP A 200 9.79 -13.12 13.33
N LEU A 201 10.42 -13.45 12.19
CA LEU A 201 9.81 -13.20 10.88
C LEU A 201 8.54 -14.02 10.73
N LYS A 202 7.44 -13.35 10.44
CA LYS A 202 6.13 -13.94 10.20
C LYS A 202 5.89 -14.07 8.70
N SER A 203 5.08 -15.06 8.30
CA SER A 203 4.60 -15.13 6.93
C SER A 203 3.51 -14.08 6.69
N ILE A 204 3.28 -13.72 5.42
CA ILE A 204 2.18 -12.81 5.06
C ILE A 204 0.81 -13.29 5.57
N THR A 205 0.56 -14.59 5.51
CA THR A 205 -0.70 -15.19 6.00
C THR A 205 -0.85 -15.07 7.51
N GLN A 206 0.25 -15.20 8.27
CA GLN A 206 0.23 -15.00 9.71
C GLN A 206 0.00 -13.52 10.05
N LEU A 207 0.73 -12.61 9.40
CA LEU A 207 0.54 -11.17 9.59
C LEU A 207 -0.91 -10.75 9.33
N TYR A 208 -1.57 -11.34 8.32
CA TYR A 208 -2.94 -10.98 7.97
C TYR A 208 -3.94 -11.51 9.01
N ASN A 209 -3.91 -12.82 9.29
CA ASN A 209 -4.94 -13.49 10.10
C ASN A 209 -4.74 -13.31 11.61
N GLU A 210 -3.50 -13.22 12.08
CA GLU A 210 -3.19 -13.17 13.52
C GLU A 210 -2.97 -11.74 14.03
N TYR A 211 -2.75 -10.76 13.15
CA TYR A 211 -2.44 -9.38 13.53
C TYR A 211 -3.30 -8.35 12.81
N ALA A 212 -3.21 -8.24 11.48
CA ALA A 212 -3.86 -7.14 10.77
C ALA A 212 -5.40 -7.15 10.91
N VAL A 213 -6.04 -8.31 10.73
CA VAL A 213 -7.50 -8.45 10.88
C VAL A 213 -7.97 -8.32 12.35
N PRO A 214 -7.39 -9.04 13.34
CA PRO A 214 -7.83 -8.94 14.74
C PRO A 214 -7.68 -7.54 15.36
N PHE A 215 -6.72 -6.75 14.88
CA PHE A 215 -6.50 -5.37 15.34
C PHE A 215 -7.07 -4.32 14.39
N GLU A 216 -7.91 -4.74 13.43
CA GLU A 216 -8.65 -3.84 12.53
C GLU A 216 -7.75 -2.87 11.73
N LEU A 217 -6.55 -3.33 11.36
CA LEU A 217 -5.57 -2.56 10.59
C LEU A 217 -5.90 -2.61 9.09
N TRP A 218 -7.09 -2.15 8.70
CA TRP A 218 -7.65 -2.38 7.36
C TRP A 218 -6.81 -1.78 6.22
N GLU A 219 -6.10 -0.67 6.44
CA GLU A 219 -5.16 -0.12 5.45
C GLU A 219 -4.04 -1.11 5.13
N VAL A 220 -3.47 -1.74 6.17
CA VAL A 220 -2.43 -2.75 6.00
C VAL A 220 -3.00 -4.02 5.40
N CYS A 221 -4.22 -4.43 5.79
CA CYS A 221 -4.93 -5.55 5.18
C CYS A 221 -5.05 -5.37 3.66
N LEU A 222 -5.47 -4.19 3.19
CA LEU A 222 -5.54 -3.88 1.77
C LEU A 222 -4.17 -4.00 1.11
N GLU A 223 -3.15 -3.31 1.61
CA GLU A 223 -1.79 -3.39 1.06
C GLU A 223 -1.28 -4.84 0.91
N MET A 224 -1.55 -5.68 1.92
CA MET A 224 -1.18 -7.10 1.89
C MET A 224 -1.98 -7.90 0.86
N LEU A 225 -3.29 -7.66 0.72
CA LEU A 225 -4.15 -8.34 -0.27
C LEU A 225 -3.73 -8.02 -1.70
N TYR A 226 -3.42 -6.75 -1.99
CA TYR A 226 -2.92 -6.33 -3.30
C TYR A 226 -1.52 -6.89 -3.57
N PHE A 227 -0.63 -6.87 -2.57
CA PHE A 227 0.69 -7.47 -2.71
C PHE A 227 0.63 -8.99 -2.96
N ALA A 228 -0.27 -9.71 -2.28
CA ALA A 228 -0.48 -11.14 -2.49
C ALA A 228 -1.15 -11.49 -3.84
N ASN A 229 -1.44 -10.47 -4.67
CA ASN A 229 -2.11 -10.59 -5.94
C ASN A 229 -3.47 -11.34 -5.87
N TYR A 230 -4.19 -11.19 -4.75
CA TYR A 230 -5.64 -11.49 -4.72
C TYR A 230 -6.41 -10.57 -5.69
N SER A 231 -5.74 -9.55 -6.24
CA SER A 231 -6.19 -8.60 -7.25
C SER A 231 -6.27 -9.13 -8.69
N GLY A 232 -6.04 -10.42 -8.93
CA GLY A 232 -6.29 -11.03 -10.25
C GLY A 232 -7.78 -10.96 -10.68
N ASP A 233 -8.67 -10.70 -9.73
CA ASP A 233 -10.06 -10.36 -9.96
C ASP A 233 -10.39 -9.06 -9.19
N ALA A 234 -10.62 -7.97 -9.93
CA ALA A 234 -11.04 -6.67 -9.38
C ALA A 234 -12.34 -6.78 -8.56
N ASP A 235 -13.08 -7.87 -8.76
CA ASP A 235 -14.31 -8.20 -8.07
C ASP A 235 -14.14 -9.15 -6.87
N SER A 236 -12.93 -9.28 -6.31
CA SER A 236 -12.73 -10.03 -5.08
C SER A 236 -13.61 -9.46 -3.95
N SER A 237 -14.57 -10.26 -3.47
CA SER A 237 -15.49 -9.88 -2.39
C SER A 237 -14.73 -9.43 -1.14
N ILE A 238 -13.57 -10.03 -0.88
CA ILE A 238 -12.71 -9.73 0.27
C ILE A 238 -12.15 -8.30 0.18
N ILE A 239 -11.71 -7.86 -1.01
CA ILE A 239 -11.18 -6.50 -1.21
C ILE A 239 -12.29 -5.47 -0.98
N ARG A 240 -13.49 -5.71 -1.55
CA ARG A 240 -14.66 -4.85 -1.33
C ARG A 240 -15.07 -4.77 0.13
N GLU A 241 -15.13 -5.92 0.81
CA GLU A 241 -15.48 -5.97 2.24
C GLU A 241 -14.44 -5.25 3.11
N THR A 242 -13.15 -5.41 2.80
CA THR A 242 -12.07 -4.74 3.54
C THR A 242 -12.13 -3.22 3.34
N TRP A 243 -12.39 -2.76 2.12
CA TRP A 243 -12.65 -1.35 1.84
C TRP A 243 -13.87 -0.82 2.60
N ALA A 244 -14.97 -1.55 2.61
CA ALA A 244 -16.17 -1.16 3.36
C ALA A 244 -15.87 -0.99 4.86
N ARG A 245 -15.17 -1.95 5.48
CA ARG A 245 -14.75 -1.87 6.89
C ARG A 245 -13.82 -0.70 7.16
N LEU A 246 -12.85 -0.44 6.28
CA LEU A 246 -11.96 0.72 6.40
C LEU A 246 -12.75 2.03 6.39
N ILE A 247 -13.69 2.17 5.45
CA ILE A 247 -14.52 3.36 5.35
C ILE A 247 -15.46 3.48 6.55
N ASP A 248 -16.11 2.40 6.99
CA ASP A 248 -16.99 2.41 8.17
C ASP A 248 -16.25 2.81 9.45
N GLN A 249 -15.01 2.36 9.61
CA GLN A 249 -14.15 2.76 10.72
C GLN A 249 -13.84 4.27 10.65
N ALA A 250 -13.47 4.79 9.47
CA ALA A 250 -13.18 6.21 9.28
C ALA A 250 -14.43 7.10 9.48
N LEU A 251 -15.57 6.63 9.00
CA LEU A 251 -16.88 7.26 9.19
C LEU A 251 -17.29 7.34 10.67
N SER A 252 -16.88 6.35 11.47
CA SER A 252 -17.15 6.28 12.90
C SER A 252 -16.20 7.14 13.72
N SER A 253 -14.96 7.32 13.27
CA SER A 253 -13.95 8.13 13.99
C SER A 253 -14.04 9.63 13.69
N GLY A 254 -14.34 10.01 12.45
CA GLY A 254 -14.24 11.41 12.01
C GLY A 254 -15.21 11.83 10.91
N GLY A 255 -16.26 11.04 10.65
CA GLY A 255 -17.30 11.39 9.68
C GLY A 255 -16.86 11.30 8.22
N ILE A 256 -17.54 12.03 7.33
CA ILE A 256 -17.28 12.02 5.89
C ILE A 256 -15.90 12.60 5.57
N ALA A 257 -15.48 13.65 6.29
CA ALA A 257 -14.17 14.27 6.09
C ALA A 257 -13.02 13.26 6.28
N GLU A 258 -13.05 12.47 7.35
CA GLU A 258 -12.02 11.46 7.63
C GLU A 258 -12.10 10.30 6.63
N ALA A 259 -13.29 9.82 6.29
CA ALA A 259 -13.46 8.79 5.28
C ALA A 259 -12.92 9.22 3.89
N CYS A 260 -13.15 10.47 3.50
CA CYS A 260 -12.60 11.05 2.27
C CYS A 260 -11.07 11.18 2.33
N SER A 261 -10.52 11.56 3.49
CA SER A 261 -9.07 11.64 3.72
C SER A 261 -8.40 10.26 3.59
N VAL A 262 -8.96 9.25 4.24
CA VAL A 262 -8.50 7.85 4.18
C VAL A 262 -8.57 7.32 2.75
N LEU A 263 -9.70 7.52 2.06
CA LEU A 263 -9.84 7.12 0.65
C LEU A 263 -8.76 7.75 -0.24
N LYS A 264 -8.51 9.05 -0.09
CA LYS A 264 -7.46 9.74 -0.83
C LYS A 264 -6.07 9.16 -0.54
N ARG A 265 -5.75 8.96 0.73
CA ARG A 265 -4.44 8.46 1.17
C ARG A 265 -4.18 7.05 0.67
N VAL A 266 -5.10 6.13 0.94
CA VAL A 266 -4.94 4.70 0.62
C VAL A 266 -5.14 4.47 -0.88
N GLY A 267 -6.21 5.03 -1.45
CA GLY A 267 -6.56 4.83 -2.86
C GLY A 267 -5.45 5.28 -3.81
N SER A 268 -4.82 6.44 -3.55
CA SER A 268 -3.72 6.93 -4.39
C SER A 268 -2.46 6.06 -4.30
N HIS A 269 -2.22 5.37 -3.18
CA HIS A 269 -1.12 4.42 -3.08
C HIS A 269 -1.41 3.14 -3.88
N MET A 270 -2.67 2.70 -3.89
CA MET A 270 -3.09 1.45 -4.51
C MET A 270 -3.36 1.57 -6.01
N TYR A 271 -3.64 2.77 -6.52
CA TYR A 271 -4.02 3.00 -7.91
C TYR A 271 -2.82 2.86 -8.86
N PRO A 272 -2.76 1.83 -9.73
CA PRO A 272 -1.63 1.61 -10.64
C PRO A 272 -1.68 2.51 -11.88
N GLY A 273 -2.81 3.17 -12.16
CA GLY A 273 -3.02 4.01 -13.34
C GLY A 273 -4.04 3.49 -14.34
N ASP A 274 -4.37 2.19 -14.35
CA ASP A 274 -5.19 1.56 -15.40
C ASP A 274 -6.68 1.35 -15.05
N GLY A 275 -7.13 1.84 -13.89
CA GLY A 275 -8.54 1.74 -13.50
C GLY A 275 -8.99 0.39 -12.93
N ALA A 276 -8.17 -0.67 -12.96
CA ALA A 276 -8.64 -2.05 -12.69
C ALA A 276 -8.53 -2.51 -11.22
N VAL A 277 -8.04 -1.66 -10.31
CA VAL A 277 -7.61 -2.12 -8.98
C VAL A 277 -8.51 -1.63 -7.84
N LEU A 278 -9.19 -0.49 -8.00
CA LEU A 278 -10.07 0.06 -6.97
C LEU A 278 -11.54 -0.26 -7.27
N PRO A 279 -12.32 -0.77 -6.30
CA PRO A 279 -13.74 -1.05 -6.51
C PRO A 279 -14.58 0.24 -6.42
N LEU A 280 -14.36 1.15 -7.37
CA LEU A 280 -14.88 2.52 -7.37
C LEU A 280 -16.40 2.58 -7.26
N ASP A 281 -17.14 1.71 -7.95
CA ASP A 281 -18.61 1.68 -7.91
C ASP A 281 -19.11 1.46 -6.48
N THR A 282 -18.49 0.53 -5.74
CA THR A 282 -18.88 0.22 -4.37
C THR A 282 -18.47 1.31 -3.39
N LEU A 283 -17.26 1.87 -3.54
CA LEU A 283 -16.76 2.96 -2.70
C LEU A 283 -17.59 4.24 -2.89
N CYS A 284 -17.88 4.59 -4.15
CA CYS A 284 -18.71 5.72 -4.52
C CYS A 284 -20.11 5.58 -3.91
N LEU A 285 -20.77 4.44 -4.14
CA LEU A 285 -22.11 4.20 -3.61
C LEU A 285 -22.15 4.26 -2.08
N HIS A 286 -21.15 3.67 -1.42
CA HIS A 286 -21.07 3.61 0.05
C HIS A 286 -20.92 5.00 0.65
N LEU A 287 -19.96 5.79 0.15
CA LEU A 287 -19.70 7.15 0.64
C LEU A 287 -20.86 8.11 0.34
N GLU A 288 -21.46 8.03 -0.84
CA GLU A 288 -22.57 8.92 -1.21
C GLU A 288 -23.84 8.64 -0.40
N LYS A 289 -24.10 7.36 -0.07
CA LYS A 289 -25.16 6.97 0.88
C LYS A 289 -24.88 7.51 2.27
N ALA A 290 -23.69 7.23 2.81
CA ALA A 290 -23.29 7.68 4.14
C ALA A 290 -23.33 9.21 4.27
N ALA A 291 -22.94 9.93 3.22
CA ALA A 291 -22.96 11.38 3.15
C ALA A 291 -24.38 11.94 3.11
N LEU A 292 -25.28 11.31 2.34
CA LEU A 292 -26.69 11.70 2.31
C LEU A 292 -27.36 11.47 3.68
N GLU A 293 -27.14 10.32 4.29
CA GLU A 293 -27.73 9.96 5.59
C GLU A 293 -27.27 10.91 6.71
N ARG A 294 -25.97 11.26 6.75
CA ARG A 294 -25.43 12.22 7.72
C ARG A 294 -25.91 13.65 7.50
N LEU A 295 -26.11 14.03 6.23
CA LEU A 295 -26.67 15.33 5.87
C LEU A 295 -28.16 15.43 6.24
N GLU A 296 -28.96 14.41 5.92
CA GLU A 296 -30.41 14.38 6.22
C GLU A 296 -30.68 14.29 7.74
N SER A 297 -29.82 13.60 8.49
CA SER A 297 -29.89 13.55 9.95
C SER A 297 -29.36 14.81 10.65
N GLY A 298 -28.67 15.70 9.91
CA GLY A 298 -28.06 16.91 10.45
C GLY A 298 -26.86 16.66 11.37
N VAL A 299 -26.28 15.46 11.34
CA VAL A 299 -25.12 15.08 12.15
C VAL A 299 -23.85 15.77 11.66
N GLU A 300 -23.73 15.95 10.34
CA GLU A 300 -22.55 16.54 9.70
C GLU A 300 -22.96 17.42 8.52
N SER A 301 -22.33 18.58 8.37
CA SER A 301 -22.48 19.42 7.17
C SER A 301 -21.58 18.88 6.06
N VAL A 302 -22.14 18.05 5.19
CA VAL A 302 -21.38 17.43 4.10
C VAL A 302 -21.55 18.24 2.81
N GLY A 303 -20.44 18.66 2.22
CA GLY A 303 -20.41 19.34 0.93
C GLY A 303 -20.80 18.40 -0.21
N ASP A 304 -21.30 18.98 -1.30
CA ASP A 304 -21.60 18.23 -2.53
C ASP A 304 -20.31 17.80 -3.27
N GLU A 305 -19.15 18.33 -2.87
CA GLU A 305 -17.88 18.18 -3.58
C GLU A 305 -16.91 17.20 -2.90
N ASP A 306 -17.14 16.88 -1.61
CA ASP A 306 -16.17 16.17 -0.77
C ASP A 306 -15.88 14.76 -1.31
N VAL A 307 -16.93 13.99 -1.61
CA VAL A 307 -16.82 12.62 -2.11
C VAL A 307 -16.23 12.59 -3.52
N ALA A 308 -16.71 13.46 -4.40
CA ALA A 308 -16.22 13.57 -5.78
C ALA A 308 -14.71 13.86 -5.82
N ARG A 309 -14.24 14.83 -5.05
CA ARG A 309 -12.81 15.17 -4.96
C ARG A 309 -11.98 14.08 -4.32
N ALA A 310 -12.50 13.40 -3.31
CA ALA A 310 -11.82 12.27 -2.69
C ALA A 310 -11.60 11.12 -3.69
N LEU A 311 -12.63 10.78 -4.49
CA LEU A 311 -12.54 9.77 -5.54
C LEU A 311 -11.54 10.18 -6.64
N LEU A 312 -11.57 11.43 -7.10
CA LEU A 312 -10.60 11.94 -8.07
C LEU A 312 -9.17 11.87 -7.53
N ALA A 313 -8.96 12.25 -6.26
CA ALA A 313 -7.65 12.20 -5.64
C ALA A 313 -7.15 10.76 -5.45
N ALA A 314 -8.04 9.82 -5.09
CA ALA A 314 -7.73 8.39 -5.03
C ALA A 314 -7.27 7.84 -6.38
N CYS A 315 -7.85 8.33 -7.49
CA CYS A 315 -7.47 7.98 -8.86
C CYS A 315 -6.34 8.84 -9.44
N LYS A 316 -5.57 9.57 -8.61
CA LYS A 316 -4.47 10.47 -9.05
C LYS A 316 -4.90 11.49 -10.12
N GLY A 317 -6.15 11.96 -10.06
CA GLY A 317 -6.72 12.90 -11.02
C GLY A 317 -7.26 12.27 -12.31
N ALA A 318 -7.28 10.94 -12.43
CA ALA A 318 -7.94 10.28 -13.55
C ALA A 318 -9.46 10.43 -13.44
N THR A 319 -10.03 11.28 -14.30
CA THR A 319 -11.47 11.61 -14.29
C THR A 319 -12.33 10.55 -14.94
N GLU A 320 -11.84 9.87 -15.99
CA GLU A 320 -12.61 8.86 -16.73
C GLU A 320 -13.04 7.66 -15.86
N PRO A 321 -12.18 7.03 -15.03
CA PRO A 321 -12.61 5.92 -14.15
C PRO A 321 -13.69 6.34 -13.14
N VAL A 322 -13.56 7.53 -12.56
CA VAL A 322 -14.52 8.07 -11.59
C VAL A 322 -15.85 8.35 -12.27
N LEU A 323 -15.82 8.97 -13.46
CA LEU A 323 -17.02 9.24 -14.24
C LEU A 323 -17.74 7.95 -14.66
N ASN A 324 -16.98 6.94 -15.09
CA ASN A 324 -17.51 5.62 -15.42
C ASN A 324 -18.21 4.97 -14.22
N ALA A 325 -17.65 5.11 -13.01
CA ALA A 325 -18.27 4.58 -11.80
C ALA A 325 -19.62 5.26 -11.49
N TYR A 326 -19.68 6.60 -11.59
CA TYR A 326 -20.94 7.33 -11.47
C TYR A 326 -21.94 6.93 -12.56
N ASP A 327 -21.48 6.69 -13.79
CA ASP A 327 -22.34 6.23 -14.90
C ASP A 327 -22.96 4.87 -14.65
N GLN A 328 -22.18 3.91 -14.15
CA GLN A 328 -22.68 2.59 -13.78
C GLN A 328 -23.75 2.70 -12.69
N LEU A 329 -23.50 3.51 -11.66
CA LEU A 329 -24.45 3.71 -10.57
C LEU A 329 -25.74 4.42 -11.02
N LEU A 330 -25.64 5.44 -11.88
CA LEU A 330 -26.79 6.17 -12.40
C LEU A 330 -27.61 5.34 -13.39
N SER A 331 -26.96 4.48 -14.19
CA SER A 331 -27.63 3.58 -15.15
C SER A 331 -28.34 2.42 -14.46
N ASN A 332 -27.81 1.95 -13.31
CA ASN A 332 -28.36 0.84 -12.55
C ASN A 332 -29.56 1.26 -11.68
N GLY A 333 -30.74 1.38 -12.30
CA GLY A 333 -31.97 1.80 -11.65
C GLY A 333 -32.43 0.94 -10.46
N ALA A 334 -31.97 -0.31 -10.36
CA ALA A 334 -32.31 -1.24 -9.28
C ALA A 334 -31.56 -0.96 -7.96
N ILE A 335 -30.36 -0.37 -8.02
CA ILE A 335 -29.49 -0.16 -6.85
C ILE A 335 -29.81 1.18 -6.17
N LEU A 336 -30.41 2.13 -6.91
CA LEU A 336 -30.68 3.50 -6.47
C LEU A 336 -32.20 3.82 -6.47
N PRO A 337 -32.98 3.36 -5.48
CA PRO A 337 -34.41 3.67 -5.43
C PRO A 337 -34.68 5.13 -5.05
N SER A 338 -33.82 5.79 -4.26
CA SER A 338 -34.10 7.12 -3.73
C SER A 338 -33.76 8.25 -4.70
N PRO A 339 -34.71 9.17 -5.00
CA PRO A 339 -34.44 10.29 -5.90
C PRO A 339 -33.46 11.31 -5.31
N ASN A 340 -33.37 11.42 -3.98
CA ASN A 340 -32.38 12.29 -3.31
C ASN A 340 -30.95 11.78 -3.52
N LEU A 341 -30.71 10.46 -3.48
CA LEU A 341 -29.39 9.90 -3.74
C LEU A 341 -28.99 10.10 -5.21
N ARG A 342 -29.92 9.91 -6.16
CA ARG A 342 -29.68 10.26 -7.57
C ARG A 342 -29.32 11.73 -7.74
N LEU A 343 -30.03 12.64 -7.07
CA LEU A 343 -29.71 14.07 -7.12
C LEU A 343 -28.31 14.35 -6.56
N ARG A 344 -27.93 13.72 -5.45
CA ARG A 344 -26.60 13.86 -4.85
C ARG A 344 -25.50 13.36 -5.80
N LEU A 345 -25.65 12.17 -6.38
CA LEU A 345 -24.72 11.66 -7.39
C LEU A 345 -24.56 12.63 -8.56
N LEU A 346 -25.65 13.24 -9.04
CA LEU A 346 -25.59 14.22 -10.13
C LEU A 346 -24.85 15.50 -9.73
N ARG A 347 -24.91 15.91 -8.46
CA ARG A 347 -24.10 17.04 -7.95
C ARG A 347 -22.61 16.68 -7.92
N SER A 348 -22.28 15.49 -7.43
CA SER A 348 -20.91 14.98 -7.44
C SER A 348 -20.35 14.85 -8.85
N VAL A 349 -21.16 14.34 -9.80
CA VAL A 349 -20.81 14.27 -11.23
C VAL A 349 -20.54 15.64 -11.82
N LEU A 350 -21.35 16.65 -11.48
CA LEU A 350 -21.11 18.03 -11.93
C LEU A 350 -19.75 18.54 -11.46
N VAL A 351 -19.34 18.22 -10.22
CA VAL A 351 -18.01 18.56 -9.69
C VAL A 351 -16.92 17.85 -10.49
N VAL A 352 -17.07 16.54 -10.76
CA VAL A 352 -16.12 15.77 -11.57
C VAL A 352 -15.95 16.37 -12.96
N LEU A 353 -17.05 16.72 -13.64
CA LEU A 353 -16.98 17.32 -14.97
C LEU A 353 -16.36 18.73 -14.96
N ARG A 354 -16.61 19.53 -13.91
CA ARG A 354 -15.97 20.84 -13.73
C ARG A 354 -14.46 20.71 -13.55
N GLU A 355 -14.00 19.78 -12.72
CA GLU A 355 -12.56 19.53 -12.56
C GLU A 355 -11.92 19.00 -13.85
N TRP A 356 -12.64 18.15 -14.59
CA TRP A 356 -12.17 17.68 -15.90
C TRP A 356 -12.04 18.83 -16.89
N ALA A 357 -13.04 19.70 -16.99
CA ALA A 357 -12.99 20.89 -17.83
C ALA A 357 -11.83 21.82 -17.45
N MET A 358 -11.64 22.09 -16.14
CA MET A 358 -10.53 22.90 -15.63
C MET A 358 -9.16 22.32 -15.98
N SER A 359 -8.99 21.00 -15.89
CA SER A 359 -7.75 20.32 -16.31
C SER A 359 -7.45 20.54 -17.80
N VAL A 360 -8.47 20.43 -18.66
CA VAL A 360 -8.35 20.69 -20.10
C VAL A 360 -8.02 22.16 -20.40
N PHE A 361 -8.59 23.10 -19.64
CA PHE A 361 -8.27 24.53 -19.77
C PHE A 361 -6.85 24.85 -19.30
N ALA A 362 -6.40 24.27 -18.18
CA ALA A 362 -5.05 24.46 -17.65
C ALA A 362 -3.97 23.96 -18.62
N GLN A 363 -4.19 22.81 -19.26
CA GLN A 363 -3.30 22.29 -20.30
C GLN A 363 -3.17 23.24 -21.51
N ARG A 364 -4.20 24.02 -21.81
CA ARG A 364 -4.21 25.02 -22.89
C ARG A 364 -3.49 26.31 -22.51
N MET A 365 -3.56 26.73 -21.25
CA MET A 365 -2.97 27.99 -20.76
C MET A 365 -1.45 27.89 -20.49
N GLY A 366 -0.83 26.71 -20.66
CA GLY A 366 0.61 26.53 -20.55
C GLY A 366 1.16 26.64 -19.12
N THR A 367 0.31 26.60 -18.09
CA THR A 367 0.70 26.77 -16.68
C THR A 367 1.29 25.51 -16.05
N THR A 368 1.51 24.43 -16.79
CA THR A 368 2.14 23.20 -16.30
C THR A 368 3.63 23.13 -16.63
N THR A 369 4.42 24.13 -16.22
CA THR A 369 5.87 23.97 -16.11
C THR A 369 6.18 22.99 -14.96
N SER A 370 6.44 21.72 -15.32
CA SER A 370 7.11 20.65 -14.52
C SER A 370 6.33 19.35 -14.24
N GLY A 371 5.15 19.10 -14.84
CA GLY A 371 4.40 17.86 -14.52
C GLY A 371 3.84 17.04 -15.67
N ALA A 372 3.64 17.62 -16.86
CA ALA A 372 2.87 16.97 -17.93
C ALA A 372 3.66 15.89 -18.71
N SER A 373 4.98 15.81 -18.55
CA SER A 373 5.82 14.81 -19.24
C SER A 373 5.64 13.37 -18.74
N LEU A 374 4.85 13.14 -17.67
CA LEU A 374 4.75 11.84 -17.00
C LEU A 374 3.40 11.12 -17.14
N ILE A 375 2.33 11.80 -17.59
CA ILE A 375 0.97 11.19 -17.60
C ILE A 375 0.56 10.67 -18.99
N LEU A 376 1.22 11.14 -20.06
CA LEU A 376 1.09 10.56 -21.39
C LEU A 376 2.49 10.36 -21.95
N GLY A 377 3.00 9.13 -21.86
CA GLY A 377 4.28 8.76 -22.45
C GLY A 377 4.33 9.15 -23.92
N GLY A 378 5.08 10.22 -24.22
CA GLY A 378 5.26 10.71 -25.58
C GLY A 378 5.20 12.24 -25.65
N THR A 379 6.22 12.84 -26.26
CA THR A 379 6.19 14.25 -26.68
C THR A 379 5.20 14.42 -27.83
N PHE A 380 3.91 14.59 -27.53
CA PHE A 380 2.90 14.87 -28.55
C PHE A 380 3.11 16.27 -29.14
N SER A 381 2.95 16.40 -30.46
CA SER A 381 2.99 17.71 -31.12
C SER A 381 1.83 18.59 -30.65
N GLN A 382 2.02 19.91 -30.64
CA GLN A 382 1.01 20.89 -30.21
C GLN A 382 -0.33 20.73 -30.97
N GLU A 383 -0.29 20.27 -32.21
CA GLU A 383 -1.47 19.96 -33.04
C GLU A 383 -2.20 18.67 -32.60
N GLN A 384 -1.49 17.67 -32.09
CA GLN A 384 -2.12 16.46 -31.55
C GLN A 384 -2.79 16.74 -30.20
N THR A 385 -2.18 17.59 -29.37
CA THR A 385 -2.76 17.99 -28.08
C THR A 385 -4.04 18.81 -28.26
N THR A 386 -4.14 19.67 -29.30
CA THR A 386 -5.37 20.45 -29.57
C THR A 386 -6.52 19.57 -30.04
N VAL A 387 -6.26 18.56 -30.88
CA VAL A 387 -7.27 17.59 -31.34
C VAL A 387 -7.76 16.71 -30.18
N ILE A 388 -6.85 16.22 -29.33
CA ILE A 388 -7.21 15.43 -28.14
C ILE A 388 -8.07 16.27 -27.18
N ASN A 389 -7.67 17.52 -26.94
CA ASN A 389 -8.43 18.43 -26.08
C ASN A 389 -9.81 18.75 -26.63
N GLN A 390 -9.96 18.85 -27.95
CA GLN A 390 -11.28 19.04 -28.56
C GLN A 390 -12.16 17.80 -28.37
N GLY A 391 -11.63 16.59 -28.59
CA GLY A 391 -12.35 15.34 -28.36
C GLY A 391 -12.79 15.17 -26.90
N ILE A 392 -11.95 15.59 -25.95
CA ILE A 392 -12.31 15.58 -24.51
C ILE A 392 -13.43 16.58 -24.21
N ARG A 393 -13.40 17.79 -24.79
CA ARG A 393 -14.51 18.76 -24.62
C ARG A 393 -15.82 18.23 -25.15
N ASP A 394 -15.80 17.60 -26.32
CA ASP A 394 -17.01 17.03 -26.91
C ASP A 394 -17.58 15.91 -26.02
N LYS A 395 -16.72 15.10 -25.39
CA LYS A 395 -17.12 14.11 -24.37
C LYS A 395 -17.77 14.78 -23.15
N ILE A 396 -17.16 15.84 -22.60
CA ILE A 396 -17.70 16.55 -21.43
C ILE A 396 -19.07 17.18 -21.77
N THR A 397 -19.19 17.81 -22.94
CA THR A 397 -20.44 18.42 -23.40
C THR A 397 -21.54 17.37 -23.61
N SER A 398 -21.20 16.22 -24.21
CA SER A 398 -22.13 15.10 -24.38
C SER A 398 -22.59 14.54 -23.02
N ALA A 399 -21.66 14.36 -22.09
CA ALA A 399 -21.96 13.89 -20.75
C ALA A 399 -22.86 14.88 -19.99
N ALA A 400 -22.53 16.18 -20.00
CA ALA A 400 -23.33 17.23 -19.37
C ALA A 400 -24.77 17.25 -19.91
N ASN A 401 -24.94 17.13 -21.23
CA ASN A 401 -26.25 17.03 -21.87
C ASN A 401 -27.05 15.80 -21.39
N ARG A 402 -26.41 14.63 -21.32
CA ARG A 402 -27.04 13.41 -20.81
C ARG A 402 -27.49 13.61 -19.36
N TYR A 403 -26.63 14.12 -18.48
CA TYR A 403 -27.01 14.32 -17.07
C TYR A 403 -28.07 15.41 -16.87
N MET A 404 -28.10 16.45 -17.71
CA MET A 404 -29.20 17.42 -17.71
C MET A 404 -30.56 16.77 -17.96
N THR A 405 -30.62 15.79 -18.87
CA THR A 405 -31.85 15.02 -19.10
C THR A 405 -32.23 14.17 -17.90
N GLU A 406 -31.25 13.57 -17.21
CA GLU A 406 -31.47 12.79 -16.00
C GLU A 406 -31.97 13.66 -14.84
N VAL A 407 -31.41 14.86 -14.64
CA VAL A 407 -31.90 15.82 -13.62
C VAL A 407 -33.37 16.18 -13.87
N ARG A 408 -33.78 16.37 -15.12
CA ARG A 408 -35.18 16.69 -15.49
C ARG A 408 -36.14 15.52 -15.26
N ARG A 409 -35.65 14.29 -15.31
CA ARG A 409 -36.45 13.06 -15.11
C ARG A 409 -36.69 12.75 -13.64
N LEU A 410 -35.97 13.40 -12.71
CA LEU A 410 -36.12 13.14 -11.29
C LEU A 410 -37.49 13.61 -10.76
N PRO A 411 -38.19 12.78 -9.96
CA PRO A 411 -39.46 13.14 -9.32
C PRO A 411 -39.23 13.99 -8.06
N LEU A 412 -38.56 15.15 -8.21
CA LEU A 412 -38.24 16.08 -7.13
C LEU A 412 -38.73 17.50 -7.44
N PRO A 413 -39.00 18.33 -6.41
CA PRO A 413 -39.35 19.73 -6.62
C PRO A 413 -38.28 20.49 -7.40
N GLN A 414 -38.72 21.35 -8.32
CA GLN A 414 -37.82 22.16 -9.17
C GLN A 414 -36.84 23.00 -8.34
N SER A 415 -37.24 23.48 -7.16
CA SER A 415 -36.37 24.25 -6.25
C SER A 415 -35.09 23.51 -5.83
N LYS A 416 -35.11 22.17 -5.80
CA LYS A 416 -33.95 21.34 -5.44
C LYS A 416 -33.09 20.95 -6.64
N THR A 417 -33.70 20.82 -7.82
CA THR A 417 -33.04 20.33 -9.05
C THR A 417 -32.52 21.47 -9.93
N GLU A 418 -33.07 22.69 -9.80
CA GLU A 418 -32.73 23.83 -10.65
C GLU A 418 -31.25 24.23 -10.55
N ALA A 419 -30.68 24.25 -9.33
CA ALA A 419 -29.27 24.61 -9.13
C ALA A 419 -28.33 23.64 -9.87
N VAL A 420 -28.64 22.34 -9.83
CA VAL A 420 -27.84 21.29 -10.49
C VAL A 420 -27.98 21.38 -12.00
N TYR A 421 -29.22 21.54 -12.49
CA TYR A 421 -29.49 21.72 -13.91
C TYR A 421 -28.81 22.97 -14.49
N ARG A 422 -28.85 24.09 -13.76
CA ARG A 422 -28.16 25.33 -14.12
C ARG A 422 -26.64 25.12 -14.16
N GLY A 423 -26.08 24.43 -13.18
CA GLY A 423 -24.65 24.15 -13.14
C GLY A 423 -24.13 23.33 -14.34
N PHE A 424 -24.90 22.35 -14.83
CA PHE A 424 -24.55 21.64 -16.06
C PHE A 424 -24.66 22.51 -17.31
N ARG A 425 -25.66 23.41 -17.37
CA ARG A 425 -25.81 24.36 -18.48
C ARG A 425 -24.64 25.36 -18.52
N GLU A 426 -24.27 25.93 -17.37
CA GLU A 426 -23.13 26.84 -17.24
C GLU A 426 -21.83 26.16 -17.68
N LEU A 427 -21.65 24.88 -17.33
CA LEU A 427 -20.51 24.09 -17.77
C LEU A 427 -20.49 23.95 -19.30
N GLU A 428 -21.60 23.57 -19.93
CA GLU A 428 -21.73 23.49 -21.39
C GLU A 428 -21.43 24.83 -22.07
N GLU A 429 -22.02 25.93 -21.57
CA GLU A 429 -21.80 27.28 -22.09
C GLU A 429 -20.33 27.71 -21.97
N SER A 430 -19.65 27.35 -20.87
CA SER A 430 -18.22 27.65 -20.67
C SER A 430 -17.30 26.89 -21.63
N LEU A 431 -17.70 25.70 -22.09
CA LEU A 431 -16.95 24.90 -23.05
C LEU A 431 -17.13 25.41 -24.48
N ILE A 432 -18.29 26.02 -24.78
CA ILE A 432 -18.61 26.65 -26.06
C ILE A 432 -18.01 28.07 -26.17
N SER A 433 -18.00 28.82 -25.06
CA SER A 433 -17.54 30.22 -25.01
C SER A 433 -16.25 30.38 -24.17
N PRO A 434 -15.05 30.34 -24.78
CA PRO A 434 -13.77 30.33 -24.04
C PRO A 434 -13.39 31.67 -23.36
N PHE A 435 -14.28 32.66 -23.29
CA PHE A 435 -13.97 34.03 -22.83
C PHE A 435 -14.70 34.48 -21.54
N SER A 436 -15.40 33.59 -20.83
CA SER A 436 -16.25 33.97 -19.68
C SER A 436 -15.67 33.61 -18.29
N TYR A 437 -14.35 33.50 -18.15
CA TYR A 437 -13.70 33.18 -16.86
C TYR A 437 -13.33 34.40 -16.00
N ASP A 438 -13.99 35.55 -16.17
CA ASP A 438 -13.80 36.73 -15.30
C ASP A 438 -14.83 36.83 -14.15
N ARG A 439 -15.58 35.76 -13.86
CA ARG A 439 -16.49 35.71 -12.70
C ARG A 439 -16.48 34.35 -12.01
N PHE A 440 -15.41 34.05 -11.28
CA PHE A 440 -15.48 33.22 -10.08
C PHE A 440 -14.48 33.74 -9.06
#